data_AF-A0AAX6H4Z9-F1
#
_entry.id   AF-A0AAX6H4Z9-F1
#
_cell.length_a   1.000
_cell.length_b   1.000
_cell.length_c   1.000
_cell.angle_alpha   90.00
_cell.angle_beta   90.00
_cell.angle_gamma   90.00
#
_symmetry.space_group_name_H-M   'P 1'
#
loop_
_entity.id
_entity.type
_entity.pdbx_description
1 polymer ?
#
loop_
_entity_poly.entity_id
_entity_poly.type
_entity_poly.pdbx_seq_one_letter_code
_entity_poly.pdbx_strand_id
1 'polypeptide(L)'
;MWFILLFISIFATGILELRWSGVGIDDWWRNEQFWVIGGTSAHFFAVFQGLLKVLAGIDTNFTVTSKASDDVGDFAELYEFKWTTLLIPPTTVLVVNLVGIVAGVSYAINSGYQSWGPLFGKLFFAIWVIVHLYPFLKGLLGRQNRTPTIVIVWAILLASIFSLLWVRIDPFISPSQKAAAKGQCGINC
;
A
#
# COMPACT_ATOMS: atom_id res chain seq x y z
N MET A 1 -11.83 -2.78 -23.66
CA MET A 1 -11.14 -1.91 -24.65
C MET A 1 -10.58 -0.64 -24.01
N TRP A 2 -11.42 0.22 -23.41
CA TRP A 2 -10.98 1.51 -22.82
C TRP A 2 -9.85 1.42 -21.79
N PHE A 3 -9.93 0.45 -20.88
CA PHE A 3 -8.89 0.21 -19.89
C PHE A 3 -7.53 -0.08 -20.54
N ILE A 4 -7.49 -0.90 -21.58
CA ILE A 4 -6.25 -1.23 -22.30
C ILE A 4 -5.68 0.00 -23.00
N LEU A 5 -6.53 0.81 -23.64
CA LEU A 5 -6.11 2.04 -24.32
C LEU A 5 -5.53 3.06 -23.33
N LEU A 6 -6.12 3.19 -22.13
CA LEU A 6 -5.60 4.06 -21.08
C LEU A 6 -4.20 3.63 -20.65
N PHE A 7 -3.97 2.35 -20.39
CA PHE A 7 -2.65 1.86 -19.99
C PHE A 7 -1.62 2.06 -21.11
N ILE A 8 -1.98 1.76 -22.36
CA ILE A 8 -1.10 2.01 -23.51
C ILE A 8 -0.75 3.51 -23.60
N SER A 9 -1.72 4.39 -23.40
CA SER A 9 -1.48 5.84 -23.42
C SER A 9 -0.52 6.26 -22.31
N ILE A 10 -0.70 5.79 -21.07
CA ILE A 10 0.18 6.13 -19.95
C ILE A 10 1.61 5.65 -20.22
N PHE A 11 1.79 4.41 -20.67
CA PHE A 11 3.12 3.89 -20.99
C PHE A 11 3.76 4.62 -22.16
N ALA A 12 3.01 4.92 -23.22
CA ALA A 12 3.53 5.67 -24.36
C ALA A 12 3.96 7.09 -23.97
N THR A 13 3.17 7.79 -23.15
CA THR A 13 3.52 9.10 -22.63
C THR A 13 4.75 9.05 -21.74
N GLY A 14 4.84 8.08 -20.83
CA GLY A 14 6.02 7.90 -19.96
C GLY A 14 7.31 7.64 -20.75
N ILE A 15 7.25 6.81 -21.80
CA ILE A 15 8.41 6.56 -22.67
C ILE A 15 8.83 7.83 -23.42
N LEU A 16 7.85 8.61 -23.92
CA LEU A 16 8.13 9.86 -24.63
C LEU A 16 8.77 10.89 -23.70
N GLU A 17 8.26 11.03 -22.48
CA GLU A 17 8.79 11.90 -21.43
C GLU A 17 10.23 11.53 -21.07
N LEU A 18 10.52 10.24 -20.85
CA LEU A 18 11.88 9.75 -20.59
C LEU A 18 12.84 10.07 -21.74
N ARG A 19 12.39 9.87 -22.99
CA ARG A 19 13.22 10.14 -24.17
C ARG A 19 13.55 11.62 -24.33
N TRP A 20 12.59 12.51 -24.07
CA TRP A 20 12.77 13.95 -24.23
C TRP A 20 13.53 14.58 -23.06
N SER A 21 13.23 14.16 -21.83
CA SER A 21 13.84 14.71 -20.62
C SER A 21 15.31 14.29 -20.44
N GLY A 22 15.72 13.17 -21.03
CA GLY A 22 17.06 12.59 -20.82
C GLY A 22 17.28 12.07 -19.40
N VAL A 23 16.22 11.95 -18.60
CA VAL A 23 16.26 11.43 -17.23
C VAL A 23 16.36 9.90 -17.26
N GLY A 24 17.18 9.34 -16.38
CA GLY A 24 17.30 7.89 -16.22
C GLY A 24 15.99 7.27 -15.72
N ILE A 25 15.69 6.04 -16.16
CA ILE A 25 14.47 5.33 -15.74
C ILE A 25 14.38 5.16 -14.21
N ASP A 26 15.51 4.95 -13.55
CA ASP A 26 15.57 4.79 -12.09
C ASP A 26 15.17 6.07 -11.35
N ASP A 27 15.58 7.23 -11.86
CA ASP A 27 15.23 8.53 -11.27
C ASP A 27 13.77 8.90 -11.53
N TRP A 28 13.27 8.64 -12.74
CA TRP A 28 11.86 8.79 -13.05
C TRP A 28 10.99 7.92 -12.14
N TRP A 29 11.36 6.65 -11.99
CA TRP A 29 10.64 5.72 -11.12
C TRP A 29 10.69 6.15 -9.64
N ARG A 30 11.85 6.58 -9.15
CA ARG A 30 11.97 7.13 -7.78
C ARG A 30 11.11 8.38 -7.61
N ASN A 31 11.02 9.24 -8.60
CA ASN A 31 10.15 10.41 -8.59
C ASN A 31 8.67 9.99 -8.45
N GLU A 32 8.21 9.02 -9.22
CA GLU A 32 6.84 8.47 -9.10
C GLU A 32 6.57 7.91 -7.70
N GLN A 33 7.52 7.16 -7.14
CA GLN A 33 7.42 6.65 -5.77
C GLN A 33 7.29 7.79 -4.75
N PHE A 34 8.12 8.82 -4.85
CA PHE A 34 8.06 9.99 -3.97
C PHE A 34 6.77 10.79 -4.15
N TRP A 35 6.25 10.88 -5.37
CA TRP A 35 4.98 11.52 -5.65
C TRP A 35 3.82 10.81 -4.94
N VAL A 36 3.76 9.48 -5.00
CA VAL A 36 2.74 8.69 -4.28
C VAL A 36 2.89 8.82 -2.75
N ILE A 37 4.12 8.75 -2.22
CA ILE A 37 4.38 8.89 -0.79
C ILE A 37 4.00 10.30 -0.31
N GLY A 38 4.39 11.35 -1.03
CA GLY A 38 4.04 12.74 -0.73
C GLY A 38 2.54 12.98 -0.84
N GLY A 39 1.89 12.41 -1.86
CA GLY A 39 0.44 12.44 -2.06
C GLY A 39 -0.34 11.84 -0.89
N THR A 40 0.10 10.67 -0.41
CA THR A 40 -0.54 9.98 0.73
C THR A 40 -0.22 10.59 2.08
N SER A 41 0.77 11.48 2.20
CA SER A 41 1.18 12.09 3.47
C SER A 41 1.05 13.61 3.47
N ALA A 42 2.09 14.32 3.06
CA ALA A 42 2.20 15.77 3.15
C ALA A 42 1.10 16.50 2.40
N HIS A 43 0.78 16.08 1.17
CA HIS A 43 -0.28 16.71 0.38
C HIS A 43 -1.65 16.51 1.03
N PHE A 44 -1.94 15.31 1.52
CA PHE A 44 -3.17 15.02 2.25
C PHE A 44 -3.32 15.94 3.46
N PHE A 45 -2.31 16.02 4.32
CA PHE A 45 -2.33 16.92 5.49
C PHE A 45 -2.46 18.40 5.11
N ALA A 46 -1.78 18.85 4.05
CA ALA A 46 -1.86 20.22 3.58
C ALA A 46 -3.29 20.58 3.12
N VAL A 47 -3.99 19.66 2.45
CA VAL A 47 -5.40 19.85 2.07
C VAL A 47 -6.29 19.97 3.31
N PHE A 48 -6.11 19.10 4.31
CA PHE A 48 -6.88 19.18 5.56
C PHE A 48 -6.64 20.50 6.31
N GLN A 49 -5.39 20.95 6.41
CA GLN A 49 -5.07 22.23 7.03
C GLN A 49 -5.66 23.40 6.25
N GLY A 50 -5.58 23.39 4.92
CA GLY A 50 -6.21 24.39 4.05
C GLY A 50 -7.72 24.49 4.26
N LEU A 51 -8.40 23.34 4.34
CA LEU A 51 -9.84 23.28 4.63
C LEU A 51 -10.18 23.83 6.03
N LEU A 52 -9.42 23.45 7.05
CA LEU A 52 -9.63 23.97 8.42
C LEU A 52 -9.43 25.48 8.48
N LYS A 53 -8.43 26.02 7.77
CA LYS A 53 -8.21 27.45 7.69
C LYS A 53 -9.37 28.19 7.02
N VAL A 54 -9.85 27.68 5.88
CA VAL A 54 -10.95 28.30 5.11
C VAL A 54 -12.29 28.18 5.83
N LEU A 55 -12.59 27.03 6.45
CA LEU A 55 -13.91 26.75 7.03
C LEU A 55 -14.02 27.14 8.51
N ALA A 56 -12.96 26.99 9.29
CA ALA A 56 -12.98 27.21 10.74
C ALA A 56 -12.22 28.47 11.18
N GLY A 57 -11.54 29.18 10.26
CA GLY A 57 -10.77 30.38 10.58
C GLY A 57 -9.59 30.14 11.53
N ILE A 58 -9.18 28.88 11.71
CA ILE A 58 -8.07 28.52 12.58
C ILE A 58 -6.76 28.86 11.86
N ASP A 59 -5.92 29.70 12.47
CA ASP A 59 -4.57 29.96 11.99
C ASP A 59 -3.71 28.70 12.18
N THR A 60 -3.68 27.87 11.15
CA THR A 60 -2.78 26.71 11.09
C THR A 60 -1.37 27.21 10.78
N ASN A 61 -0.60 27.54 11.81
CA ASN A 61 0.83 27.81 11.64
C ASN A 61 1.54 26.48 11.31
N PHE A 62 2.11 26.40 10.11
CA PHE A 62 3.06 25.34 9.78
C PHE A 62 4.27 25.52 10.70
N THR A 63 4.33 24.77 11.81
CA THR A 63 5.63 24.51 12.44
C THR A 63 6.40 23.65 11.44
N VAL A 64 7.16 24.33 10.58
CA VAL A 64 8.16 23.70 9.72
C VAL A 64 9.13 23.07 10.69
N THR A 65 9.02 21.76 10.91
CA THR A 65 10.11 21.01 11.55
C THR A 65 11.30 21.21 10.64
N SER A 66 12.26 22.06 11.04
CA SER A 66 13.50 22.17 10.31
C SER A 66 14.09 20.76 10.25
N LYS A 67 14.56 20.36 9.07
CA LYS A 67 15.62 19.37 9.00
C LYS A 67 16.85 20.06 9.61
N ALA A 68 16.91 20.14 10.94
CA ALA A 68 18.14 20.45 11.62
C ALA A 68 19.08 19.28 11.30
N SER A 69 19.97 19.53 10.34
CA SER A 69 21.24 18.84 10.19
C SER A 69 22.05 19.18 11.44
N ASP A 70 21.89 18.40 12.49
CA ASP A 70 22.82 18.44 13.62
C ASP A 70 24.06 17.64 13.19
N ASP A 71 24.98 18.39 12.59
CA ASP A 71 26.43 18.20 12.51
C ASP A 71 27.05 16.82 12.25
N VAL A 72 27.76 16.81 11.11
CA VAL A 72 29.06 16.17 10.86
C VAL A 72 29.10 14.63 10.94
N GLY A 73 28.94 14.02 9.77
CA GLY A 73 29.59 12.75 9.49
C GLY A 73 28.75 11.77 8.69
N ASP A 74 29.05 11.70 7.40
CA ASP A 74 28.67 10.64 6.48
C ASP A 74 27.22 10.66 5.96
N PHE A 75 27.08 10.48 4.65
CA PHE A 75 25.81 10.41 3.91
C PHE A 75 24.91 9.20 4.29
N ALA A 76 25.18 8.56 5.42
CA ALA A 76 24.37 7.51 6.04
C ALA A 76 23.09 8.06 6.71
N GLU A 77 23.01 9.38 6.93
CA GLU A 77 21.93 10.04 7.67
C GLU A 77 20.63 10.29 6.87
N LEU A 78 20.61 10.02 5.56
CA LEU A 78 19.39 10.14 4.74
C LEU A 78 18.30 9.09 5.08
N TYR A 79 18.59 8.17 6.02
CA TYR A 79 17.71 7.09 6.46
C TYR A 79 17.28 7.20 7.94
N GLU A 80 17.47 8.34 8.60
CA GLU A 80 16.89 8.56 9.93
C GLU A 80 15.38 8.83 9.89
N PHE A 81 14.61 7.75 9.97
CA PHE A 81 13.15 7.82 10.03
C PHE A 81 12.71 8.32 11.43
N LYS A 82 12.42 9.62 11.58
CA LYS A 82 11.73 10.17 12.77
C LYS A 82 10.23 9.90 12.64
N TRP A 83 9.62 9.24 13.63
CA TRP A 83 8.18 8.99 13.66
C TRP A 83 7.42 10.32 13.72
N THR A 84 6.55 10.56 12.74
CA THR A 84 5.74 11.77 12.63
C THR A 84 4.31 11.39 12.23
N THR A 85 3.36 12.27 12.53
CA THR A 85 1.94 12.07 12.17
C THR A 85 1.70 11.94 10.67
N LEU A 86 2.61 12.51 9.85
CA LEU A 86 2.61 12.38 8.39
C LEU A 86 2.78 10.94 7.89
N LEU A 87 3.34 10.05 8.71
CA LEU A 87 3.61 8.66 8.35
C LEU A 87 2.40 7.74 8.61
N ILE A 88 1.40 8.23 9.36
CA ILE A 88 0.21 7.45 9.73
C ILE A 88 -0.61 7.05 8.49
N PRO A 89 -0.94 7.95 7.54
CA PRO A 89 -1.74 7.52 6.39
C PRO A 89 -1.00 6.54 5.45
N PRO A 90 0.28 6.75 5.05
CA PRO A 90 0.99 5.77 4.23
C PRO A 90 1.17 4.40 4.91
N THR A 91 1.46 4.37 6.22
CA THR A 91 1.52 3.09 6.98
C THR A 91 0.17 2.40 7.02
N THR A 92 -0.92 3.15 7.22
CA THR A 92 -2.28 2.60 7.23
C THR A 92 -2.65 1.99 5.87
N VAL A 93 -2.38 2.71 4.78
CA VAL A 93 -2.60 2.21 3.42
C VAL A 93 -1.82 0.91 3.20
N LEU A 94 -0.56 0.86 3.60
CA LEU A 94 0.27 -0.33 3.47
C LEU A 94 -0.30 -1.52 4.26
N VAL A 95 -0.64 -1.33 5.54
CA VAL A 95 -1.16 -2.40 6.41
C VAL A 95 -2.49 -2.94 5.90
N VAL A 96 -3.44 -2.06 5.57
CA VAL A 96 -4.76 -2.46 5.05
C VAL A 96 -4.60 -3.24 3.74
N ASN A 97 -3.68 -2.81 2.86
CA ASN A 97 -3.43 -3.46 1.59
C ASN A 97 -2.83 -4.87 1.78
N LEU A 98 -1.85 -5.02 2.67
CA LEU A 98 -1.27 -6.32 3.04
C LEU A 98 -2.33 -7.27 3.62
N VAL A 99 -3.17 -6.80 4.54
CA VAL A 99 -4.28 -7.58 5.10
C VAL A 99 -5.26 -8.00 4.00
N GLY A 100 -5.60 -7.10 3.08
CA GLY A 100 -6.46 -7.37 1.95
C GLY A 100 -5.91 -8.45 1.01
N ILE A 101 -4.61 -8.45 0.74
CA ILE A 101 -3.94 -9.52 -0.04
C ILE A 101 -4.10 -10.86 0.66
N VAL A 102 -3.75 -10.95 1.94
CA VAL A 102 -3.80 -12.21 2.71
C VAL A 102 -5.23 -12.75 2.78
N ALA A 103 -6.20 -11.89 3.10
CA ALA A 103 -7.61 -12.26 3.15
C ALA A 103 -8.16 -12.69 1.78
N GLY A 104 -7.84 -11.94 0.72
CA GLY A 104 -8.28 -12.24 -0.65
C GLY A 104 -7.74 -13.57 -1.16
N VAL A 105 -6.45 -13.84 -0.95
CA VAL A 105 -5.82 -15.13 -1.29
C VAL A 105 -6.42 -16.27 -0.47
N SER A 106 -6.61 -16.06 0.84
CA SER A 106 -7.23 -17.06 1.72
C SER A 106 -8.64 -17.44 1.27
N TYR A 107 -9.44 -16.44 0.86
CA TYR A 107 -10.77 -16.65 0.32
C TYR A 107 -10.74 -17.42 -1.01
N ALA A 108 -9.84 -17.07 -1.93
CA ALA A 108 -9.77 -17.72 -3.24
C ALA A 108 -9.31 -19.18 -3.17
N ILE A 109 -8.38 -19.49 -2.27
CA ILE A 109 -7.99 -20.88 -1.97
C ILE A 109 -9.19 -21.69 -1.48
N ASN A 110 -10.08 -21.08 -0.69
CA ASN A 110 -11.23 -21.76 -0.11
C ASN A 110 -12.47 -21.82 -1.02
N SER A 111 -12.55 -20.98 -2.05
CA SER A 111 -13.74 -20.81 -2.90
C SER A 111 -13.59 -21.41 -4.32
N GLY A 112 -12.47 -22.07 -4.62
CA GLY A 112 -12.22 -22.74 -5.89
C GLY A 112 -11.79 -21.82 -7.04
N TYR A 113 -11.52 -22.42 -8.21
CA TYR A 113 -10.80 -21.77 -9.33
C TYR A 113 -11.47 -20.51 -9.89
N GLN A 114 -12.81 -20.44 -9.88
CA GLN A 114 -13.57 -19.30 -10.43
C GLN A 114 -13.29 -17.97 -9.70
N SER A 115 -12.85 -18.03 -8.44
CA SER A 115 -12.52 -16.84 -7.64
C SER A 115 -11.18 -16.18 -8.02
N TRP A 116 -10.30 -16.89 -8.74
CA TRP A 116 -8.94 -16.42 -9.05
C TRP A 116 -8.91 -15.34 -10.14
N GLY A 117 -9.82 -15.40 -11.12
CA GLY A 117 -9.89 -14.41 -12.20
C GLY A 117 -10.11 -12.98 -11.66
N PRO A 118 -11.17 -12.72 -10.89
CA PRO A 118 -11.39 -11.42 -10.25
C PRO A 118 -10.31 -11.03 -9.24
N LEU A 119 -9.71 -12.01 -8.56
CA LEU A 119 -8.64 -11.77 -7.59
C LEU A 119 -7.37 -11.24 -8.27
N PHE A 120 -7.03 -11.74 -9.46
CA PHE A 120 -5.81 -11.33 -10.18
C PHE A 120 -5.74 -9.81 -10.37
N GLY A 121 -6.82 -9.19 -10.85
CA GLY A 121 -6.87 -7.74 -11.03
C GLY A 121 -6.71 -6.98 -9.72
N LYS A 122 -7.34 -7.45 -8.63
CA LYS A 122 -7.21 -6.85 -7.30
C LYS A 122 -5.78 -6.95 -6.77
N LEU A 123 -5.15 -8.12 -6.92
CA LEU A 123 -3.76 -8.35 -6.51
C LEU A 123 -2.78 -7.49 -7.30
N PHE A 124 -3.02 -7.29 -8.60
CA PHE A 124 -2.18 -6.43 -9.43
C PHE A 124 -2.11 -5.00 -8.88
N PHE A 125 -3.26 -4.38 -8.59
CA PHE A 125 -3.30 -3.03 -8.02
C PHE A 125 -2.77 -2.99 -6.58
N ALA A 126 -3.07 -4.01 -5.78
CA ALA A 126 -2.56 -4.13 -4.42
C ALA A 126 -1.02 -4.17 -4.38
N ILE A 127 -0.41 -5.00 -5.24
CA ILE A 127 1.05 -5.10 -5.40
C ILE A 127 1.63 -3.82 -5.97
N TRP A 128 0.97 -3.19 -6.96
CA TRP A 128 1.41 -1.92 -7.53
C TRP A 128 1.58 -0.82 -6.46
N VAL A 129 0.63 -0.72 -5.53
CA VAL A 129 0.71 0.21 -4.39
C VAL A 129 1.88 -0.13 -3.47
N ILE A 130 2.09 -1.41 -3.13
CA ILE A 130 3.23 -1.84 -2.30
C ILE A 130 4.56 -1.50 -2.97
N VAL A 131 4.64 -1.71 -4.28
CA VAL A 131 5.81 -1.39 -5.10
C VAL A 131 6.12 0.11 -5.10
N HIS A 132 5.10 0.98 -5.12
CA HIS A 132 5.30 2.44 -4.98
C HIS A 132 5.73 2.84 -3.56
N LEU A 133 5.18 2.19 -2.54
CA LEU A 133 5.50 2.42 -1.13
C LEU A 133 6.77 1.67 -0.66
N TYR A 134 7.46 0.94 -1.54
CA TYR A 134 8.64 0.15 -1.15
C TYR A 134 9.79 0.97 -0.54
N PRO A 135 10.16 2.16 -1.07
CA PRO A 135 11.18 2.99 -0.42
C PRO A 135 10.76 3.44 0.98
N PHE A 136 9.48 3.73 1.16
CA PHE A 136 8.91 4.07 2.46
C PHE A 136 8.98 2.89 3.44
N LEU A 137 8.62 1.68 2.99
CA LEU A 137 8.76 0.46 3.76
C LEU A 137 10.22 0.17 4.14
N LYS A 138 11.17 0.36 3.21
CA LYS A 138 12.60 0.28 3.50
C LYS A 138 13.03 1.30 4.55
N GLY A 139 12.55 2.54 4.47
CA GLY A 139 12.85 3.58 5.46
C GLY A 139 12.34 3.21 6.86
N LEU A 140 11.13 2.64 6.96
CA LEU A 140 10.55 2.17 8.22
C LEU A 140 11.35 0.98 8.82
N LEU A 141 11.73 0.02 7.97
CA LEU A 141 12.48 -1.18 8.40
C LEU A 141 13.97 -0.90 8.63
N GLY A 142 14.56 0.09 7.96
CA GLY A 142 15.98 0.41 8.01
C GLY A 142 16.46 0.96 9.36
N ARG A 143 15.57 1.61 10.14
CA ARG A 143 15.88 1.98 11.54
C ARG A 143 15.96 0.75 12.45
N GLN A 144 15.38 -0.37 12.01
CA GLN A 144 15.30 -1.61 12.75
C GLN A 144 16.25 -2.65 12.17
N ASN A 145 17.56 -2.36 12.21
CA ASN A 145 18.64 -3.37 12.15
C ASN A 145 18.53 -4.48 13.24
N ARG A 146 17.40 -4.55 13.96
CA ARG A 146 17.07 -5.51 15.00
C ARG A 146 15.82 -6.35 14.74
N THR A 147 15.04 -6.11 13.69
CA THR A 147 13.99 -7.07 13.29
C THR A 147 14.58 -8.01 12.28
N PRO A 148 15.07 -9.19 12.71
CA PRO A 148 15.67 -10.12 11.77
C PRO A 148 14.61 -10.54 10.75
N THR A 149 14.96 -10.62 9.47
CA THR A 149 14.06 -10.99 8.36
C THR A 149 13.24 -12.24 8.68
N ILE A 150 13.82 -13.15 9.48
CA ILE A 150 13.15 -14.34 10.00
C ILE A 150 11.85 -14.04 10.75
N VAL A 151 11.79 -12.99 11.58
CA VAL A 151 10.58 -12.60 12.33
C VAL A 151 9.48 -12.12 11.39
N ILE A 152 9.84 -11.38 10.35
CA ILE A 152 8.88 -10.91 9.32
C ILE A 152 8.30 -12.12 8.58
N VAL A 153 9.15 -13.07 8.18
CA VAL A 153 8.72 -14.31 7.51
C VAL A 153 7.77 -15.10 8.39
N TRP A 154 8.10 -15.29 9.67
CA TRP A 154 7.23 -16.00 10.63
C TRP A 154 5.91 -15.26 10.87
N ALA A 155 5.91 -13.93 10.95
CA ALA A 155 4.69 -13.15 11.10
C ALA A 155 3.76 -13.32 9.89
N ILE A 156 4.29 -13.28 8.67
CA ILE A 156 3.52 -13.50 7.44
C ILE A 156 2.97 -14.92 7.38
N LEU A 157 3.79 -15.93 7.73
CA LEU A 157 3.36 -17.33 7.78
C LEU A 157 2.22 -17.53 8.78
N LEU A 158 2.39 -17.07 10.02
CA LEU A 158 1.39 -17.18 11.07
C LEU A 158 0.10 -16.45 10.69
N ALA A 159 0.18 -15.20 10.19
CA ALA A 159 -0.97 -14.45 9.73
C ALA A 159 -1.74 -15.17 8.61
N SER A 160 -1.02 -15.81 7.68
CA SER A 160 -1.63 -16.60 6.60
C SER A 160 -2.36 -17.84 7.14
N ILE A 161 -1.75 -18.57 8.07
CA ILE A 161 -2.38 -19.73 8.72
C ILE A 161 -3.63 -19.31 9.48
N PHE A 162 -3.56 -18.25 10.30
CA PHE A 162 -4.70 -17.73 11.05
C PHE A 162 -5.83 -17.28 10.14
N SER A 163 -5.51 -16.58 9.03
CA SER A 163 -6.50 -16.15 8.04
C SER A 163 -7.19 -17.35 7.38
N LEU A 164 -6.44 -18.38 7.00
CA LEU A 164 -7.00 -19.61 6.42
C LEU A 164 -7.90 -20.36 7.41
N LEU A 165 -7.47 -20.49 8.66
CA LEU A 165 -8.26 -21.10 9.73
C LEU A 165 -9.53 -20.30 10.00
N TRP A 166 -9.44 -18.97 10.06
CA TRP A 166 -10.58 -18.08 10.27
C TRP A 166 -11.65 -18.31 9.19
N VAL A 167 -11.28 -18.22 7.90
CA VAL A 167 -12.24 -18.41 6.80
C VAL A 167 -12.87 -19.81 6.83
N ARG A 168 -12.18 -20.83 7.34
CA ARG A 168 -12.72 -22.20 7.45
C ARG A 168 -13.66 -22.39 8.63
N ILE A 169 -13.35 -21.78 9.78
CA ILE A 169 -14.08 -21.99 11.03
C ILE A 169 -15.22 -20.98 11.18
N ASP A 170 -15.13 -19.82 10.52
CA ASP A 170 -15.95 -18.61 10.70
C ASP A 170 -17.39 -18.94 11.16
N PRO A 171 -17.69 -18.76 12.46
CA PRO A 171 -18.98 -19.10 13.03
C PRO A 171 -20.07 -18.08 12.68
N PHE A 172 -19.71 -16.94 12.09
CA PHE A 172 -20.63 -15.83 11.80
C PHE A 172 -21.27 -15.93 10.41
N ILE A 173 -20.79 -16.85 9.57
CA ILE A 173 -21.41 -17.13 8.27
C ILE A 173 -22.52 -18.16 8.44
N SER A 174 -23.74 -17.81 8.04
CA SER A 174 -24.90 -18.70 8.11
C SER A 174 -24.68 -20.00 7.32
N PRO A 175 -25.27 -21.14 7.74
CA PRO A 175 -25.14 -22.41 7.02
C PRO A 175 -25.53 -22.31 5.54
N SER A 176 -26.50 -21.46 5.21
CA SER A 176 -26.94 -21.17 3.83
C SER A 176 -25.86 -20.48 2.99
N GLN A 177 -25.17 -19.49 3.55
CA GLN A 177 -24.04 -18.83 2.88
C GLN A 177 -22.85 -19.78 2.71
N LYS A 178 -22.57 -20.66 3.70
CA LYS A 178 -21.55 -21.72 3.57
C LYS A 178 -21.90 -22.74 2.48
N ALA A 179 -23.18 -23.09 2.32
CA ALA A 179 -23.66 -23.97 1.26
C ALA A 179 -23.58 -23.32 -0.13
N ALA A 180 -23.94 -22.04 -0.25
CA ALA A 180 -23.80 -21.26 -1.48
C ALA A 180 -22.32 -21.11 -1.91
N ALA A 181 -21.40 -20.82 -0.97
CA ALA A 181 -19.97 -20.71 -1.23
C ALA A 181 -19.32 -22.04 -1.67
N LYS A 182 -19.87 -23.19 -1.24
CA LYS A 182 -19.44 -24.52 -1.68
C LYS A 182 -20.11 -24.99 -2.98
N GLY A 183 -20.96 -24.17 -3.61
CA GLY A 183 -21.72 -24.56 -4.81
C GLY A 183 -22.74 -25.67 -4.54
N GLN A 184 -23.18 -25.84 -3.28
CA GLN A 184 -24.10 -26.89 -2.84
C GLN A 184 -25.55 -26.40 -2.70
N CYS A 185 -25.86 -25.19 -3.16
CA CYS A 185 -27.24 -24.70 -3.19
C CYS A 185 -27.86 -25.02 -4.56
N GLY A 186 -29.03 -25.68 -4.54
CA GLY A 186 -29.82 -26.00 -5.73
C GLY A 186 -30.53 -24.77 -6.33
N ILE A 187 -31.62 -24.98 -7.06
CA ILE A 187 -32.31 -23.96 -7.88
C ILE A 187 -32.93 -22.80 -7.07
N ASN A 188 -32.95 -22.89 -5.73
CA ASN A 188 -33.50 -21.86 -4.84
C ASN A 188 -32.39 -21.21 -3.99
N CYS A 189 -31.38 -20.67 -4.68
CA CYS A 189 -30.62 -19.52 -4.21
C CYS A 189 -31.16 -18.30 -4.98
#